data_AF-A0A973FFK8-F1
#
_entry.id   AF-A0A973FFK8-F1
#
_cell.length_a   1.000
_cell.length_b   1.000
_cell.length_c   1.000
_cell.angle_alpha   90.00
_cell.angle_beta   90.00
_cell.angle_gamma   90.00
#
_symmetry.space_group_name_H-M   'P 1'
#
loop_
_entity.id
_entity.type
_entity.pdbx_description
1 polymer ?
#
loop_
_entity_poly.entity_id
_entity_poly.type
_entity_poly.pdbx_seq_one_letter_code
_entity_poly.pdbx_strand_id
1 'polypeptide(L)'
;MKHHASTPVSGLFISLIALTSSCTSTRNYSKFAEAGSAYSAVVASLADKASVLQVDGTSYELLAKRAELMGSGGGSERRNPQNDKGKPEKEGRSKRLGQMLIQANEKDVAAIHRNRLAKAVASDLKEYFDALGALASSDAPAGIGKKAGDIITRLNDDIRRADPVIPVSSSGMISPLVNHMTEAMLRDELQQRKQTIEGALEVFRLLNMQIETDIAGHASENDRGFRQMLITEPFINGGSQAIREPADISSWIQYRQSSLNGNSKAAEADKIIDGSRKSYASFRSALDRMTTGRQELSIEELGHLFDEIVVFSKSVNSL
;
A
#
# COMPACT_ATOMS: atom_id res chain seq x y z
N MET A 1 79.63 48.69 -11.16
CA MET A 1 78.35 48.89 -10.42
C MET A 1 77.20 48.61 -11.36
N LYS A 2 76.19 47.89 -10.86
CA LYS A 2 74.84 47.65 -11.41
C LYS A 2 74.70 46.62 -12.54
N HIS A 3 74.58 45.36 -12.11
CA HIS A 3 73.76 44.35 -12.77
C HIS A 3 72.27 44.66 -12.51
N HIS A 4 71.44 44.64 -13.54
CA HIS A 4 69.98 44.50 -13.40
C HIS A 4 69.55 43.25 -14.17
N ALA A 5 69.20 42.22 -13.41
CA ALA A 5 68.43 41.07 -13.85
C ALA A 5 66.95 41.37 -13.58
N SER A 6 66.10 41.24 -14.60
CA SER A 6 64.64 41.25 -14.47
C SER A 6 64.11 39.86 -14.80
N THR A 7 63.50 39.23 -13.80
CA THR A 7 62.89 37.89 -13.84
C THR A 7 61.55 37.88 -14.60
N PRO A 8 61.18 36.74 -15.21
CA PRO A 8 59.86 36.57 -15.83
C PRO A 8 58.80 36.21 -14.78
N VAL A 9 57.74 37.01 -14.70
CA VAL A 9 56.52 36.71 -13.93
C VAL A 9 55.58 35.93 -14.84
N SER A 10 55.74 34.62 -14.90
CA SER A 10 54.79 33.70 -15.53
C SER A 10 54.59 32.50 -14.61
N GLY A 11 53.49 32.49 -13.87
CA GLY A 11 53.10 31.31 -13.10
C GLY A 11 51.95 31.59 -12.15
N LEU A 12 50.97 30.69 -12.16
CA LEU A 12 49.76 30.59 -11.31
C LEU A 12 48.51 31.36 -11.76
N PHE A 13 47.75 30.77 -12.69
CA PHE A 13 46.30 30.99 -12.81
C PHE A 13 45.54 29.73 -13.29
N ILE A 14 45.91 28.54 -12.81
CA ILE A 14 45.20 27.30 -13.15
C ILE A 14 45.05 26.46 -11.87
N SER A 15 43.97 26.65 -11.09
CA SER A 15 43.46 25.69 -10.07
C SER A 15 42.19 26.19 -9.33
N LEU A 16 41.18 26.75 -10.02
CA LEU A 16 39.94 27.21 -9.34
C LEU A 16 38.61 26.80 -10.00
N ILE A 17 38.60 25.72 -10.81
CA ILE A 17 37.37 25.28 -11.52
C ILE A 17 36.86 23.90 -11.04
N ALA A 18 37.54 23.19 -10.14
CA ALA A 18 37.15 21.83 -9.75
C ALA A 18 36.16 21.70 -8.56
N LEU A 19 35.63 22.81 -8.01
CA LEU A 19 34.79 22.78 -6.79
C LEU A 19 33.28 22.93 -7.04
N THR A 20 32.82 23.14 -8.28
CA THR A 20 31.38 23.31 -8.57
C THR A 20 30.64 22.02 -8.94
N SER A 21 31.36 20.90 -9.07
CA SER A 21 30.77 19.60 -9.49
C SER A 21 30.10 18.83 -8.35
N SER A 22 30.29 19.24 -7.10
CA SER A 22 29.95 18.43 -5.91
C SER A 22 28.50 18.58 -5.42
N CYS A 23 27.70 19.49 -5.98
CA CYS A 23 26.31 19.72 -5.54
C CYS A 23 25.28 18.83 -6.26
N THR A 24 25.62 18.21 -7.39
CA THR A 24 24.63 17.51 -8.22
C THR A 24 24.24 16.15 -7.62
N SER A 25 25.14 15.47 -6.93
CA SER A 25 24.94 14.07 -6.51
C SER A 25 24.10 13.90 -5.24
N THR A 26 24.21 14.80 -4.25
CA THR A 26 23.31 14.80 -3.07
C THR A 26 21.85 15.02 -3.46
N ARG A 27 21.61 15.70 -4.59
CA ARG A 27 20.28 15.89 -5.17
C ARG A 27 19.62 14.57 -5.59
N ASN A 28 20.40 13.61 -6.08
CA ASN A 28 19.89 12.28 -6.44
C ASN A 28 19.36 11.55 -5.20
N TYR A 29 20.08 11.58 -4.08
CA TYR A 29 19.62 10.97 -2.83
C TYR A 29 18.39 11.68 -2.25
N SER A 30 18.34 13.02 -2.34
CA SER A 30 17.15 13.78 -1.94
C SER A 30 15.92 13.40 -2.78
N LYS A 31 16.07 13.29 -4.11
CA LYS A 31 14.99 12.87 -5.02
C LYS A 31 14.58 11.41 -4.83
N PHE A 32 15.54 10.53 -4.58
CA PHE A 32 15.27 9.13 -4.25
C PHE A 32 14.51 9.00 -2.92
N ALA A 33 14.90 9.78 -1.90
CA ALA A 33 14.21 9.85 -0.62
C ALA A 33 12.78 10.37 -0.77
N GLU A 34 12.56 11.41 -1.58
CA GLU A 34 11.23 11.91 -1.93
C GLU A 34 10.36 10.82 -2.56
N ALA A 35 10.90 10.08 -3.54
CA ALA A 35 10.20 8.94 -4.15
C ALA A 35 9.90 7.83 -3.14
N GLY A 36 10.85 7.48 -2.27
CA GLY A 36 10.65 6.47 -1.23
C GLY A 36 9.57 6.86 -0.23
N SER A 37 9.57 8.11 0.24
CA SER A 37 8.54 8.66 1.12
C SER A 37 7.16 8.62 0.46
N ALA A 38 7.05 9.06 -0.79
CA ALA A 38 5.80 9.03 -1.55
C ALA A 38 5.29 7.60 -1.73
N TYR A 39 6.16 6.66 -2.13
CA TYR A 39 5.78 5.26 -2.32
C TYR A 39 5.25 4.64 -1.02
N SER A 40 5.99 4.81 0.08
CA SER A 40 5.57 4.34 1.41
C SER A 40 4.24 4.95 1.87
N ALA A 41 4.01 6.24 1.60
CA ALA A 41 2.74 6.89 1.91
C ALA A 41 1.56 6.27 1.14
N VAL A 42 1.75 5.97 -0.16
CA VAL A 42 0.72 5.32 -0.98
C VAL A 42 0.42 3.91 -0.48
N VAL A 43 1.44 3.14 -0.11
CA VAL A 43 1.24 1.79 0.45
C VAL A 43 0.48 1.84 1.77
N ALA A 44 0.80 2.79 2.66
CA ALA A 44 0.04 3.00 3.90
C ALA A 44 -1.44 3.29 3.63
N SER A 45 -1.74 4.13 2.63
CA SER A 45 -3.11 4.43 2.20
C SER A 45 -3.81 3.20 1.60
N LEU A 46 -3.10 2.42 0.77
CA LEU A 46 -3.61 1.19 0.20
C LEU A 46 -3.99 0.17 1.29
N ALA A 47 -3.16 0.03 2.33
CA ALA A 47 -3.45 -0.86 3.46
C ALA A 47 -4.73 -0.47 4.23
N ASP A 48 -4.97 0.84 4.41
CA ASP A 48 -6.23 1.33 5.02
C ASP A 48 -7.43 0.97 4.14
N LYS A 49 -7.35 1.26 2.84
CA LYS A 49 -8.45 1.01 1.89
C LYS A 49 -8.73 -0.49 1.70
N ALA A 50 -7.69 -1.32 1.67
CA ALA A 50 -7.80 -2.77 1.64
C ALA A 50 -8.60 -3.31 2.83
N SER A 51 -8.42 -2.72 4.02
CA SER A 51 -9.17 -3.12 5.21
C SER A 51 -10.66 -2.83 5.09
N VAL A 52 -11.02 -1.71 4.45
CA VAL A 52 -12.43 -1.36 4.17
C VAL A 52 -13.02 -2.29 3.12
N LEU A 53 -12.31 -2.49 2.01
CA LEU A 53 -12.74 -3.39 0.93
C LEU A 53 -12.98 -4.82 1.41
N GLN A 54 -12.15 -5.30 2.33
CA GLN A 54 -12.28 -6.64 2.90
C GLN A 54 -13.62 -6.81 3.65
N VAL A 55 -13.95 -5.87 4.53
CA VAL A 55 -15.20 -5.90 5.31
C VAL A 55 -16.42 -5.76 4.41
N ASP A 56 -16.34 -4.88 3.40
CA ASP A 56 -17.41 -4.73 2.41
C ASP A 56 -17.60 -6.05 1.64
N GLY A 57 -16.51 -6.64 1.15
CA GLY A 57 -16.51 -7.89 0.39
C GLY A 57 -17.17 -9.06 1.13
N THR A 58 -16.79 -9.31 2.38
CA THR A 58 -17.37 -10.38 3.20
C THR A 58 -18.81 -10.10 3.60
N SER A 59 -19.17 -8.83 3.86
CA SER A 59 -20.54 -8.44 4.14
C SER A 59 -21.48 -8.82 2.99
N TYR A 60 -21.06 -8.60 1.74
CA TYR A 60 -21.84 -9.02 0.57
C TYR A 60 -21.92 -10.54 0.43
N GLU A 61 -20.81 -11.25 0.64
CA GLU A 61 -20.77 -12.72 0.59
C GLU A 61 -21.77 -13.35 1.58
N LEU A 62 -21.83 -12.80 2.80
CA LEU A 62 -22.75 -13.22 3.85
C LEU A 62 -24.21 -12.95 3.49
N LEU A 63 -24.50 -11.80 2.85
CA LEU A 63 -25.85 -11.46 2.39
C LEU A 63 -26.31 -12.42 1.28
N ALA A 64 -25.46 -12.72 0.30
CA ALA A 64 -25.77 -13.68 -0.76
C ALA A 64 -26.04 -15.08 -0.20
N LYS A 65 -25.16 -15.57 0.68
CA LYS A 65 -25.32 -16.86 1.37
C LYS A 65 -26.58 -16.93 2.23
N ARG A 66 -26.95 -15.83 2.90
CA ARG A 66 -28.21 -15.75 3.63
C ARG A 66 -29.41 -15.88 2.69
N ALA A 67 -29.40 -15.19 1.55
CA ALA A 67 -30.47 -15.29 0.56
C ALA A 67 -30.62 -16.71 0.01
N GLU A 68 -29.52 -17.41 -0.28
CA GLU A 68 -29.54 -18.82 -0.70
C GLU A 68 -30.18 -19.75 0.35
N LEU A 69 -29.80 -19.60 1.63
CA LEU A 69 -30.35 -20.38 2.74
C LEU A 69 -31.85 -20.13 2.97
N MET A 70 -32.33 -18.94 2.62
CA MET A 70 -33.74 -18.55 2.73
C MET A 70 -34.55 -18.98 1.50
N GLY A 71 -33.99 -18.82 0.30
CA GLY A 71 -34.60 -19.12 -0.99
C GLY A 71 -34.74 -20.61 -1.30
N SER A 72 -33.84 -21.47 -0.79
CA SER A 72 -33.93 -22.92 -1.04
C SER A 72 -35.13 -23.62 -0.38
N GLY A 73 -35.90 -22.90 0.45
CA GLY A 73 -37.13 -23.41 1.07
C GLY A 73 -38.44 -23.00 0.37
N GLY A 74 -38.38 -22.24 -0.73
CA GLY A 74 -39.56 -21.70 -1.43
C GLY A 74 -40.13 -22.58 -2.55
N GLY A 75 -39.51 -23.74 -2.81
CA GLY A 75 -40.04 -24.73 -3.74
C GLY A 75 -41.37 -25.26 -3.23
N SER A 76 -42.41 -25.08 -4.03
CA SER A 76 -43.82 -25.41 -3.81
C SER A 76 -44.11 -26.91 -3.61
N GLU A 77 -43.49 -27.55 -2.63
CA GLU A 77 -44.02 -28.79 -2.10
C GLU A 77 -45.26 -28.41 -1.28
N ARG A 78 -46.42 -28.80 -1.80
CA ARG A 78 -47.70 -28.85 -1.06
C ARG A 78 -47.51 -29.75 0.17
N ARG A 79 -46.87 -29.23 1.22
CA ARG A 79 -46.67 -29.96 2.47
C ARG A 79 -48.02 -30.11 3.14
N ASN A 80 -48.45 -31.37 3.21
CA ASN A 80 -49.62 -31.81 3.94
C ASN A 80 -49.45 -31.38 5.42
N PRO A 81 -50.31 -30.51 5.97
CA PRO A 81 -50.10 -29.86 7.29
C PRO A 81 -50.19 -30.82 8.48
N GLN A 82 -50.47 -32.10 8.25
CA GLN A 82 -50.85 -33.03 9.32
C GLN A 82 -49.71 -33.89 9.89
N ASN A 83 -48.46 -33.73 9.43
CA ASN A 83 -47.33 -34.56 9.89
C ASN A 83 -46.05 -33.79 10.30
N ASP A 84 -46.07 -32.46 10.35
CA ASP A 84 -44.82 -31.70 10.40
C ASP A 84 -44.26 -31.54 11.83
N LYS A 85 -43.40 -32.47 12.25
CA LYS A 85 -42.39 -32.28 13.31
C LYS A 85 -41.27 -31.31 12.84
N GLY A 86 -41.63 -30.19 12.21
CA GLY A 86 -40.79 -29.28 11.42
C GLY A 86 -39.84 -28.36 12.18
N LYS A 87 -39.38 -28.75 13.38
CA LYS A 87 -38.39 -27.98 14.15
C LYS A 87 -36.91 -28.14 13.71
N PRO A 88 -36.41 -29.29 13.22
CA PRO A 88 -34.96 -29.49 13.08
C PRO A 88 -34.34 -28.73 11.88
N GLU A 89 -35.12 -28.42 10.84
CA GLU A 89 -34.59 -27.83 9.61
C GLU A 89 -34.30 -26.31 9.74
N LYS A 90 -35.09 -25.58 10.54
CA LYS A 90 -34.86 -24.16 10.81
C LYS A 90 -33.66 -23.94 11.73
N GLU A 91 -33.51 -24.80 12.74
CA GLU A 91 -32.38 -24.77 13.66
C GLU A 91 -31.05 -25.05 12.94
N GLY A 92 -31.04 -26.00 12.00
CA GLY A 92 -29.87 -26.29 11.16
C GLY A 92 -29.42 -25.11 10.29
N ARG A 93 -30.36 -24.37 9.69
CA ARG A 93 -30.05 -23.19 8.86
C ARG A 93 -29.49 -22.03 9.67
N SER A 94 -30.12 -21.72 10.81
CA SER A 94 -29.63 -20.66 11.70
C SER A 94 -28.22 -20.97 12.21
N LYS A 95 -27.96 -22.24 12.56
CA LYS A 95 -26.62 -22.68 13.01
C LYS A 95 -25.57 -22.54 11.92
N ARG A 96 -25.88 -22.92 10.67
CA ARG A 96 -24.98 -22.77 9.51
C ARG A 96 -24.66 -21.29 9.25
N LEU A 97 -25.67 -20.43 9.24
CA LEU A 97 -25.45 -18.98 9.05
C LEU A 97 -24.58 -18.39 10.17
N GLY A 98 -24.82 -18.80 11.43
CA GLY A 98 -23.99 -18.39 12.57
C GLY A 98 -22.52 -18.80 12.40
N GLN A 99 -22.26 -20.03 11.95
CA GLN A 99 -20.88 -20.50 11.68
C GLN A 99 -20.21 -19.71 10.56
N MET A 100 -20.95 -19.40 9.48
CA MET A 100 -20.43 -18.64 8.35
C MET A 100 -20.08 -17.19 8.75
N LEU A 101 -20.89 -16.57 9.61
CA LEU A 101 -20.61 -15.23 10.17
C LEU A 101 -19.35 -15.23 11.03
N ILE A 102 -19.18 -16.24 11.88
CA ILE A 102 -17.97 -16.38 12.72
C ILE A 102 -16.73 -16.51 11.83
N GLN A 103 -16.78 -17.40 10.83
CA GLN A 103 -15.66 -17.64 9.92
C GLN A 103 -15.29 -16.38 9.10
N ALA A 104 -16.29 -15.65 8.59
CA ALA A 104 -16.07 -14.40 7.86
C ALA A 104 -15.42 -13.34 8.76
N ASN A 105 -15.94 -13.15 9.98
CA ASN A 105 -15.37 -12.22 10.95
C ASN A 105 -13.93 -12.57 11.32
N GLU A 106 -13.62 -13.86 11.51
CA GLU A 106 -12.25 -14.31 11.79
C GLU A 106 -11.29 -14.00 10.62
N LYS A 107 -11.74 -14.23 9.38
CA LYS A 107 -10.96 -13.89 8.17
C LYS A 107 -10.70 -12.37 8.11
N ASP A 108 -11.73 -11.56 8.36
CA ASP A 108 -11.63 -10.10 8.30
C ASP A 108 -10.71 -9.55 9.38
N VAL A 109 -10.86 -10.03 10.62
CA VAL A 109 -9.98 -9.62 11.73
C VAL A 109 -8.53 -9.94 11.39
N ALA A 110 -8.25 -11.12 10.82
CA ALA A 110 -6.90 -11.50 10.42
C ALA A 110 -6.35 -10.62 9.29
N ALA A 111 -7.17 -10.31 8.28
CA ALA A 111 -6.79 -9.43 7.18
C ALA A 111 -6.55 -7.98 7.64
N ILE A 112 -7.46 -7.41 8.43
CA ILE A 112 -7.32 -6.08 9.04
C ILE A 112 -6.05 -6.02 9.90
N HIS A 113 -5.76 -7.07 10.67
CA HIS A 113 -4.55 -7.11 11.47
C HIS A 113 -3.29 -7.06 10.60
N ARG A 114 -3.21 -7.87 9.54
CA ARG A 114 -2.09 -7.83 8.57
C ARG A 114 -1.95 -6.47 7.90
N ASN A 115 -3.06 -5.87 7.45
CA ASN A 115 -3.05 -4.55 6.82
C ASN A 115 -2.54 -3.47 7.78
N ARG A 116 -2.92 -3.52 9.06
CA ARG A 116 -2.40 -2.59 10.09
C ARG A 116 -0.89 -2.74 10.28
N LEU A 117 -0.36 -3.97 10.27
CA LEU A 117 1.08 -4.22 10.37
C LEU A 117 1.82 -3.69 9.13
N ALA A 118 1.31 -3.94 7.93
CA ALA A 118 1.89 -3.40 6.70
C ALA A 118 1.86 -1.87 6.66
N LYS A 119 0.78 -1.24 7.16
CA LYS A 119 0.69 0.21 7.32
C LYS A 119 1.73 0.76 8.30
N ALA A 120 1.97 0.07 9.40
CA ALA A 120 2.98 0.48 10.39
C ALA A 120 4.38 0.46 9.75
N VAL A 121 4.74 -0.64 9.08
CA VAL A 121 5.98 -0.75 8.27
C VAL A 121 6.09 0.37 7.24
N ALA A 122 5.00 0.67 6.52
CA ALA A 122 4.97 1.74 5.53
C ALA A 122 5.15 3.13 6.15
N SER A 123 4.58 3.38 7.31
CA SER A 123 4.71 4.64 8.03
C SER A 123 6.13 4.87 8.53
N ASP A 124 6.75 3.85 9.13
CA ASP A 124 8.15 3.93 9.58
C ASP A 124 9.13 4.06 8.39
N LEU A 125 8.89 3.34 7.29
CA LEU A 125 9.73 3.47 6.10
C LEU A 125 9.62 4.87 5.48
N LYS A 126 8.41 5.46 5.48
CA LYS A 126 8.21 6.85 5.07
C LYS A 126 9.01 7.81 5.94
N GLU A 127 8.93 7.67 7.27
CA GLU A 127 9.70 8.52 8.21
C GLU A 127 11.21 8.39 8.00
N TYR A 128 11.70 7.18 7.68
CA TYR A 128 13.11 6.96 7.34
C TYR A 128 13.50 7.73 6.08
N PHE A 129 12.70 7.65 5.02
CA PHE A 129 12.97 8.39 3.79
C PHE A 129 12.86 9.90 3.97
N ASP A 130 11.91 10.40 4.76
CA ASP A 130 11.85 11.82 5.11
C ASP A 130 13.14 12.29 5.82
N ALA A 131 13.65 11.47 6.76
CA ALA A 131 14.92 11.75 7.44
C ALA A 131 16.13 11.71 6.50
N LEU A 132 16.17 10.75 5.57
CA LEU A 132 17.20 10.66 4.54
C LEU A 132 17.16 11.87 3.60
N GLY A 133 15.98 12.33 3.22
CA GLY A 133 15.79 13.52 2.39
C GLY A 133 16.32 14.78 3.08
N ALA A 134 16.02 14.95 4.38
CA ALA A 134 16.52 16.06 5.18
C ALA A 134 18.05 16.03 5.35
N LEU A 135 18.64 14.83 5.50
CA LEU A 135 20.10 14.65 5.51
C LEU A 135 20.72 15.02 4.17
N ALA A 136 20.11 14.62 3.06
CA ALA A 136 20.62 14.86 1.71
C ALA A 136 20.54 16.34 1.29
N SER A 137 19.53 17.09 1.76
CA SER A 137 19.41 18.52 1.44
C SER A 137 20.35 19.41 2.25
N SER A 138 21.08 18.86 3.22
CA SER A 138 21.88 19.63 4.20
C SER A 138 21.07 20.61 5.06
N ASP A 139 19.74 20.51 5.06
CA ASP A 139 18.82 21.26 5.95
C ASP A 139 18.49 20.49 7.23
N ALA A 140 19.20 19.39 7.46
CA ALA A 140 19.04 18.50 8.58
C ALA A 140 19.19 19.22 9.93
N PRO A 141 18.16 19.17 10.81
CA PRO A 141 18.33 19.56 12.21
C PRO A 141 19.39 18.69 12.89
N ALA A 142 20.07 19.25 13.89
CA ALA A 142 20.97 18.48 14.74
C ALA A 142 20.23 17.26 15.33
N GLY A 143 20.86 16.09 15.23
CA GLY A 143 20.30 14.83 15.73
C GLY A 143 19.38 14.07 14.77
N ILE A 144 19.18 14.53 13.52
CA ILE A 144 18.34 13.80 12.55
C ILE A 144 18.84 12.37 12.30
N GLY A 145 20.15 12.12 12.32
CA GLY A 145 20.67 10.78 12.10
C GLY A 145 20.46 9.85 13.31
N LYS A 146 20.40 10.38 14.54
CA LYS A 146 19.92 9.60 15.70
C LYS A 146 18.46 9.21 15.49
N LYS A 147 17.63 10.17 15.08
CA LYS A 147 16.22 9.92 14.75
C LYS A 147 16.07 8.86 13.66
N ALA A 148 16.89 8.90 12.60
CA ALA A 148 16.90 7.87 11.56
C ALA A 148 17.24 6.48 12.12
N GLY A 149 18.22 6.38 13.03
CA GLY A 149 18.53 5.13 13.73
C GLY A 149 17.39 4.59 14.60
N ASP A 150 16.71 5.47 15.33
CA ASP A 150 15.53 5.11 16.14
C ASP A 150 14.39 4.62 15.23
N ILE A 151 14.15 5.27 14.09
CA ILE A 151 13.16 4.84 13.09
C ILE A 151 13.49 3.46 12.52
N ILE A 152 14.76 3.18 12.17
CA ILE A 152 15.16 1.87 11.67
C ILE A 152 14.94 0.76 12.71
N THR A 153 15.12 1.08 13.99
CA THR A 153 14.83 0.12 15.07
C THR A 153 13.35 -0.23 15.10
N ARG A 154 12.46 0.78 15.07
CA ARG A 154 11.02 0.55 15.00
C ARG A 154 10.62 -0.19 13.72
N LEU A 155 11.17 0.20 12.58
CA LEU A 155 10.92 -0.45 11.29
C LEU A 155 11.29 -1.94 11.32
N ASN A 156 12.43 -2.29 11.91
CA ASN A 156 12.83 -3.69 12.09
C ASN A 156 11.86 -4.46 12.97
N ASP A 157 11.38 -3.86 14.06
CA ASP A 157 10.38 -4.47 14.94
C ASP A 157 9.03 -4.64 14.22
N ASP A 158 8.62 -3.66 13.41
CA ASP A 158 7.40 -3.69 12.61
C ASP A 158 7.45 -4.78 11.53
N ILE A 159 8.58 -4.90 10.84
CA ILE A 159 8.79 -5.98 9.85
C ILE A 159 8.70 -7.34 10.54
N ARG A 160 9.35 -7.54 11.69
CA ARG A 160 9.29 -8.81 12.44
C ARG A 160 7.88 -9.13 12.94
N ARG A 161 7.11 -8.11 13.32
CA ARG A 161 5.70 -8.27 13.71
C ARG A 161 4.84 -8.64 12.50
N ALA A 162 5.10 -8.05 11.34
CA ALA A 162 4.40 -8.35 10.09
C ALA A 162 4.71 -9.77 9.59
N ASP A 163 5.98 -10.17 9.59
CA ASP A 163 6.44 -11.50 9.23
C ASP A 163 7.79 -11.82 9.89
N PRO A 164 7.86 -12.80 10.81
CA PRO A 164 9.09 -13.16 11.51
C PRO A 164 10.13 -13.87 10.63
N VAL A 165 9.75 -14.34 9.43
CA VAL A 165 10.64 -15.02 8.48
C VAL A 165 11.46 -14.02 7.66
N ILE A 166 10.98 -12.77 7.52
CA ILE A 166 11.68 -11.74 6.76
C ILE A 166 12.98 -11.35 7.49
N PRO A 167 14.14 -11.52 6.86
CA PRO A 167 15.41 -11.23 7.50
C PRO A 167 15.62 -9.71 7.59
N VAL A 168 15.74 -9.19 8.80
CA VAL A 168 16.08 -7.78 9.05
C VAL A 168 17.54 -7.65 9.50
N SER A 169 18.20 -6.59 9.07
CA SER A 169 19.58 -6.33 9.49
C SER A 169 19.61 -5.76 10.91
N SER A 170 20.45 -6.32 11.78
CA SER A 170 20.71 -5.81 13.14
C SER A 170 21.66 -4.60 13.17
N SER A 171 21.89 -3.98 12.02
CA SER A 171 23.01 -3.08 11.78
C SER A 171 23.00 -1.85 12.67
N GLY A 172 24.14 -1.61 13.34
CA GLY A 172 24.35 -0.50 14.27
C GLY A 172 24.15 0.89 13.66
N MET A 173 23.98 1.91 14.50
CA MET A 173 23.88 3.30 14.06
C MET A 173 25.12 3.70 13.25
N ILE A 174 24.92 4.33 12.07
CA ILE A 174 25.94 5.24 11.57
C ILE A 174 25.91 6.43 12.53
N SER A 175 26.95 6.58 13.34
CA SER A 175 27.09 7.75 14.23
C SER A 175 27.08 9.01 13.37
N PRO A 176 26.00 9.81 13.38
CA PRO A 176 25.88 10.97 12.52
C PRO A 176 26.29 12.16 13.37
N LEU A 177 27.60 12.31 13.59
CA LEU A 177 28.14 13.47 14.29
C LEU A 177 28.45 14.64 13.33
N VAL A 178 28.06 14.54 12.06
CA VAL A 178 28.42 15.52 11.03
C VAL A 178 27.17 16.21 10.51
N ASN A 179 27.15 17.54 10.63
CA ASN A 179 26.06 18.42 10.15
C ASN A 179 25.92 18.44 8.62
N HIS A 180 26.82 17.77 7.89
CA HIS A 180 26.81 17.66 6.44
C HIS A 180 27.12 16.20 6.08
N MET A 181 26.17 15.52 5.43
CA MET A 181 26.46 14.21 4.84
C MET A 181 27.05 14.41 3.45
N THR A 182 28.18 13.77 3.21
CA THR A 182 28.71 13.63 1.85
C THR A 182 27.89 12.58 1.10
N GLU A 183 27.97 12.60 -0.22
CA GLU A 183 27.35 11.59 -1.06
C GLU A 183 27.78 10.15 -0.70
N ALA A 184 29.07 9.95 -0.41
CA ALA A 184 29.59 8.67 0.04
C ALA A 184 28.92 8.21 1.35
N MET A 185 28.70 9.13 2.31
CA MET A 185 28.01 8.82 3.56
C MET A 185 26.53 8.44 3.34
N LEU A 186 25.84 9.13 2.42
CA LEU A 186 24.46 8.79 2.07
C LEU A 186 24.36 7.42 1.38
N ARG A 187 25.34 7.11 0.52
CA ARG A 187 25.49 5.81 -0.13
C ARG A 187 25.69 4.70 0.90
N ASP A 188 26.63 4.89 1.83
CA ASP A 188 26.94 3.93 2.88
C ASP A 188 25.73 3.70 3.80
N GLU A 189 25.00 4.77 4.17
CA GLU A 189 23.74 4.65 4.92
C GLU A 189 22.71 3.80 4.16
N LEU A 190 22.41 4.13 2.89
CA LEU A 190 21.47 3.34 2.10
C LEU A 190 21.92 1.88 1.92
N GLN A 191 23.21 1.65 1.67
CA GLN A 191 23.75 0.30 1.50
C GLN A 191 23.63 -0.50 2.81
N GLN A 192 23.91 0.12 3.96
CA GLN A 192 23.76 -0.52 5.26
C GLN A 192 22.29 -0.84 5.58
N ARG A 193 21.36 0.02 5.18
CA ARG A 193 19.92 -0.18 5.40
C ARG A 193 19.22 -1.03 4.34
N LYS A 194 19.91 -1.39 3.24
CA LYS A 194 19.35 -2.12 2.09
C LYS A 194 18.47 -3.30 2.52
N GLN A 195 19.01 -4.19 3.37
CA GLN A 195 18.29 -5.39 3.79
C GLN A 195 17.00 -5.08 4.57
N THR A 196 17.00 -4.07 5.44
CA THR A 196 15.80 -3.63 6.16
C THR A 196 14.77 -3.05 5.19
N ILE A 197 15.21 -2.22 4.23
CA ILE A 197 14.32 -1.65 3.20
C ILE A 197 13.72 -2.77 2.34
N GLU A 198 14.53 -3.74 1.91
CA GLU A 198 14.06 -4.92 1.17
C GLU A 198 13.06 -5.75 1.97
N GLY A 199 13.27 -5.89 3.28
CA GLY A 199 12.31 -6.53 4.18
C GLY A 199 10.97 -5.80 4.24
N ALA A 200 10.98 -4.46 4.31
CA ALA A 200 9.77 -3.65 4.25
C ALA A 200 9.06 -3.79 2.89
N LEU A 201 9.82 -3.78 1.79
CA LEU A 201 9.27 -4.01 0.45
C LEU A 201 8.64 -5.39 0.32
N GLU A 202 9.20 -6.41 0.94
CA GLU A 202 8.63 -7.75 0.95
C GLU A 202 7.29 -7.82 1.70
N VAL A 203 7.16 -7.12 2.84
CA VAL A 203 5.86 -6.96 3.52
C VAL A 203 4.82 -6.34 2.58
N PHE A 204 5.19 -5.31 1.80
CA PHE A 204 4.28 -4.68 0.86
C PHE A 204 3.90 -5.59 -0.31
N ARG A 205 4.84 -6.42 -0.78
CA ARG A 205 4.57 -7.43 -1.81
C ARG A 205 3.53 -8.44 -1.33
N LEU A 206 3.66 -8.91 -0.09
CA LEU A 206 2.69 -9.83 0.54
C LEU A 206 1.31 -9.17 0.72
N LEU A 207 1.27 -7.90 1.14
CA LEU A 207 0.03 -7.11 1.18
C LEU A 207 -0.64 -7.05 -0.20
N ASN A 208 0.12 -6.72 -1.24
CA ASN A 208 -0.40 -6.63 -2.61
C ASN A 208 -0.98 -7.95 -3.11
N MET A 209 -0.30 -9.08 -2.84
CA MET A 209 -0.83 -10.40 -3.20
C MET A 209 -2.13 -10.72 -2.47
N GLN A 210 -2.24 -10.34 -1.20
CA GLN A 210 -3.45 -10.53 -0.43
C GLN A 210 -4.60 -9.69 -0.98
N ILE A 211 -4.36 -8.40 -1.24
CA ILE A 211 -5.34 -7.49 -1.84
C ILE A 211 -5.80 -8.01 -3.20
N GLU A 212 -4.87 -8.48 -4.04
CA GLU A 212 -5.23 -9.08 -5.32
C GLU A 212 -6.10 -10.32 -5.14
N THR A 213 -5.76 -11.20 -4.20
CA THR A 213 -6.55 -12.40 -3.92
C THR A 213 -7.95 -12.05 -3.42
N ASP A 214 -8.05 -11.08 -2.51
CA ASP A 214 -9.34 -10.65 -1.93
C ASP A 214 -10.18 -9.91 -2.97
N ILE A 215 -9.61 -8.96 -3.73
CA ILE A 215 -10.36 -8.25 -4.76
C ILE A 215 -10.75 -9.18 -5.91
N ALA A 216 -9.88 -10.06 -6.39
CA ALA A 216 -10.23 -11.02 -7.44
C ALA A 216 -11.33 -11.99 -6.97
N GLY A 217 -11.24 -12.46 -5.71
CA GLY A 217 -12.28 -13.26 -5.07
C GLY A 217 -13.62 -12.52 -5.01
N HIS A 218 -13.62 -11.30 -4.46
CA HIS A 218 -14.84 -10.52 -4.29
C HIS A 218 -15.42 -9.99 -5.60
N ALA A 219 -14.61 -9.60 -6.58
CA ALA A 219 -15.10 -9.12 -7.88
C ALA A 219 -15.79 -10.24 -8.67
N SER A 220 -15.25 -11.47 -8.61
CA SER A 220 -15.84 -12.63 -9.30
C SER A 220 -17.12 -13.15 -8.63
N GLU A 221 -17.22 -13.07 -7.30
CA GLU A 221 -18.39 -13.52 -6.54
C GLU A 221 -19.50 -12.45 -6.43
N ASN A 222 -19.13 -11.18 -6.23
CA ASN A 222 -20.11 -10.10 -6.08
C ASN A 222 -20.90 -9.83 -7.36
N ASP A 223 -20.30 -9.85 -8.55
CA ASP A 223 -21.05 -9.47 -9.76
C ASP A 223 -22.19 -10.46 -10.08
N ARG A 224 -22.10 -11.72 -9.61
CA ARG A 224 -23.20 -12.70 -9.71
C ARG A 224 -24.19 -12.63 -8.54
N GLY A 225 -23.71 -12.64 -7.29
CA GLY A 225 -24.57 -12.63 -6.10
C GLY A 225 -25.35 -11.33 -5.93
N PHE A 226 -24.72 -10.19 -6.23
CA PHE A 226 -25.29 -8.85 -6.12
C PHE A 226 -26.43 -8.63 -7.11
N ARG A 227 -26.25 -9.05 -8.37
CA ARG A 227 -27.30 -8.97 -9.42
C ARG A 227 -28.51 -9.82 -9.04
N GLN A 228 -28.29 -11.02 -8.50
CA GLN A 228 -29.38 -11.90 -8.10
C GLN A 228 -30.15 -11.37 -6.88
N MET A 229 -29.47 -10.82 -5.88
CA MET A 229 -30.11 -10.41 -4.63
C MET A 229 -30.81 -9.05 -4.74
N LEU A 230 -30.19 -8.03 -5.34
CA LEU A 230 -30.82 -6.72 -5.47
C LEU A 230 -31.88 -6.70 -6.58
N ILE A 231 -31.60 -7.27 -7.76
CA ILE A 231 -32.53 -7.16 -8.89
C ILE A 231 -33.74 -8.09 -8.70
N THR A 232 -33.54 -9.29 -8.14
CA THR A 232 -34.57 -10.34 -8.16
C THR A 232 -35.33 -10.51 -6.85
N GLU A 233 -34.69 -10.37 -5.69
CA GLU A 233 -35.33 -10.73 -4.41
C GLU A 233 -36.51 -9.81 -3.99
N PRO A 234 -36.44 -8.46 -4.14
CA PRO A 234 -37.57 -7.59 -3.83
C PRO A 234 -38.79 -7.83 -4.75
N PHE A 235 -38.55 -8.32 -5.97
CA PHE A 235 -39.59 -8.53 -6.97
C PHE A 235 -40.21 -9.93 -6.92
N ILE A 236 -39.46 -10.96 -6.51
CA ILE A 236 -39.96 -12.34 -6.41
C ILE A 236 -40.75 -12.55 -5.10
N ASN A 237 -40.32 -11.95 -3.98
CA ASN A 237 -40.90 -12.25 -2.66
C ASN A 237 -42.02 -11.28 -2.20
N GLY A 238 -42.53 -10.40 -3.08
CA GLY A 238 -43.69 -9.54 -2.78
C GLY A 238 -43.51 -8.56 -1.60
N GLY A 239 -42.28 -8.36 -1.13
CA GLY A 239 -41.92 -7.56 0.05
C GLY A 239 -41.78 -6.06 -0.22
N SER A 240 -42.51 -5.49 -1.18
CA SER A 240 -42.46 -4.07 -1.57
C SER A 240 -42.96 -3.08 -0.49
N GLN A 241 -43.11 -3.51 0.77
CA GLN A 241 -43.48 -2.63 1.87
C GLN A 241 -42.32 -1.84 2.49
N ALA A 242 -41.06 -2.15 2.14
CA ALA A 242 -39.88 -1.55 2.78
C ALA A 242 -39.34 -0.26 2.13
N ILE A 243 -39.82 0.14 0.96
CA ILE A 243 -39.42 1.40 0.30
C ILE A 243 -40.70 2.19 0.01
N ARG A 244 -41.15 2.99 0.99
CA ARG A 244 -42.42 3.73 0.88
C ARG A 244 -42.24 5.19 0.47
N GLU A 245 -41.04 5.76 0.61
CA GLU A 245 -40.78 7.16 0.28
C GLU A 245 -40.02 7.34 -1.05
N PRO A 246 -40.45 8.27 -1.92
CA PRO A 246 -39.76 8.57 -3.19
C PRO A 246 -38.28 8.98 -3.06
N ALA A 247 -37.89 9.54 -1.92
CA ALA A 247 -36.50 9.88 -1.61
C ALA A 247 -35.62 8.63 -1.40
N ASP A 248 -36.17 7.60 -0.76
CA ASP A 248 -35.51 6.30 -0.62
C ASP A 248 -35.40 5.58 -1.96
N ILE A 249 -36.40 5.72 -2.83
CA ILE A 249 -36.37 5.17 -4.20
C ILE A 249 -35.25 5.81 -5.01
N SER A 250 -35.09 7.15 -4.96
CA SER A 250 -34.04 7.84 -5.71
C SER A 250 -32.64 7.49 -5.19
N SER A 251 -32.46 7.44 -3.87
CA SER A 251 -31.18 7.08 -3.24
C SER A 251 -30.80 5.62 -3.53
N TRP A 252 -31.79 4.73 -3.54
CA TRP A 252 -31.64 3.34 -3.92
C TRP A 252 -31.38 3.15 -5.42
N ILE A 253 -32.03 3.92 -6.30
CA ILE A 253 -31.74 3.93 -7.74
C ILE A 253 -30.31 4.42 -7.98
N GLN A 254 -29.87 5.47 -7.29
CA GLN A 254 -28.54 6.03 -7.44
C GLN A 254 -27.45 5.07 -6.93
N TYR A 255 -27.67 4.40 -5.79
CA TYR A 255 -26.81 3.34 -5.27
C TYR A 255 -26.78 2.10 -6.19
N ARG A 256 -27.91 1.76 -6.82
CA ARG A 256 -27.97 0.71 -7.84
C ARG A 256 -27.27 1.10 -9.13
N GLN A 257 -27.40 2.35 -9.58
CA GLN A 257 -26.73 2.83 -10.79
C GLN A 257 -25.22 2.89 -10.59
N SER A 258 -24.72 3.34 -9.43
CA SER A 258 -23.29 3.31 -9.13
C SER A 258 -22.73 1.89 -9.05
N SER A 259 -23.54 0.93 -8.58
CA SER A 259 -23.13 -0.48 -8.47
C SER A 259 -23.31 -1.29 -9.77
N LEU A 260 -24.34 -1.01 -10.58
CA LEU A 260 -24.56 -1.61 -11.91
C LEU A 260 -23.59 -1.06 -12.97
N ASN A 261 -23.12 0.17 -12.80
CA ASN A 261 -21.99 0.71 -13.56
C ASN A 261 -20.63 0.13 -13.08
N GLY A 262 -20.65 -0.92 -12.24
CA GLY A 262 -19.53 -1.61 -11.59
C GLY A 262 -18.40 -2.16 -12.47
N ASN A 263 -18.45 -1.94 -13.79
CA ASN A 263 -17.24 -1.93 -14.62
C ASN A 263 -16.18 -0.95 -14.08
N SER A 264 -16.57 0.08 -13.32
CA SER A 264 -15.60 1.02 -12.72
C SER A 264 -14.77 0.38 -11.60
N LYS A 265 -15.37 -0.37 -10.66
CA LYS A 265 -14.65 -0.87 -9.48
C LYS A 265 -13.70 -2.01 -9.77
N ALA A 266 -14.07 -2.95 -10.65
CA ALA A 266 -13.16 -4.02 -11.07
C ALA A 266 -12.00 -3.47 -11.90
N ALA A 267 -12.28 -2.60 -12.88
CA ALA A 267 -11.23 -1.96 -13.67
C ALA A 267 -10.35 -1.02 -12.84
N GLU A 268 -10.89 -0.41 -11.78
CA GLU A 268 -10.16 0.41 -10.82
C GLU A 268 -9.26 -0.44 -9.91
N ALA A 269 -9.78 -1.57 -9.42
CA ALA A 269 -8.97 -2.54 -8.71
C ALA A 269 -7.81 -3.08 -9.56
N ASP A 270 -8.07 -3.41 -10.84
CA ASP A 270 -7.03 -3.84 -11.77
C ASP A 270 -5.96 -2.76 -11.95
N LYS A 271 -6.36 -1.48 -12.08
CA LYS A 271 -5.42 -0.34 -12.14
C LYS A 271 -4.59 -0.19 -10.87
N ILE A 272 -5.18 -0.45 -9.70
CA ILE A 272 -4.46 -0.38 -8.42
C ILE A 272 -3.47 -1.54 -8.29
N ILE A 273 -3.88 -2.76 -8.67
CA ILE A 273 -3.00 -3.93 -8.64
C ILE A 273 -1.83 -3.73 -9.61
N ASP A 274 -2.11 -3.31 -10.85
CA ASP A 274 -1.08 -3.03 -11.85
C ASP A 274 -0.16 -1.88 -11.44
N GLY A 275 -0.74 -0.77 -10.98
CA GLY A 275 0.00 0.39 -10.46
C GLY A 275 0.90 0.02 -9.29
N SER A 276 0.38 -0.78 -8.34
CA SER A 276 1.17 -1.24 -7.18
C SER A 276 2.32 -2.14 -7.58
N ARG A 277 2.09 -3.11 -8.49
CA ARG A 277 3.15 -3.99 -9.04
C ARG A 277 4.22 -3.19 -9.76
N LYS A 278 3.81 -2.25 -10.61
CA LYS A 278 4.71 -1.40 -11.39
C LYS A 278 5.54 -0.51 -10.46
N SER A 279 4.90 0.23 -9.55
CA SER A 279 5.61 1.07 -8.58
C SER A 279 6.55 0.27 -7.69
N TYR A 280 6.15 -0.92 -7.24
CA TYR A 280 7.03 -1.84 -6.50
C TYR A 280 8.28 -2.21 -7.31
N ALA A 281 8.10 -2.65 -8.56
CA ALA A 281 9.20 -3.07 -9.43
C ALA A 281 10.14 -1.91 -9.74
N SER A 282 9.60 -0.74 -10.12
CA SER A 282 10.36 0.47 -10.38
C SER A 282 11.15 0.92 -9.16
N PHE A 283 10.51 0.97 -7.98
CA PHE A 283 11.16 1.40 -6.75
C PHE A 283 12.25 0.41 -6.29
N ARG A 284 12.00 -0.90 -6.37
CA ARG A 284 12.99 -1.93 -6.05
C ARG A 284 14.20 -1.85 -6.99
N SER A 285 13.97 -1.64 -8.28
CA SER A 285 15.05 -1.44 -9.25
C SER A 285 15.87 -0.19 -8.92
N ALA A 286 15.21 0.90 -8.55
CA ALA A 286 15.88 2.13 -8.14
C ALA A 286 16.73 1.93 -6.88
N LEU A 287 16.21 1.25 -5.85
CA LEU A 287 16.95 0.90 -4.64
C LEU A 287 18.21 0.09 -4.95
N ASP A 288 18.11 -0.92 -5.82
CA ASP A 288 19.26 -1.75 -6.17
C ASP A 288 20.36 -0.93 -6.87
N ARG A 289 19.98 -0.03 -7.78
CA ARG A 289 20.92 0.88 -8.46
C ARG A 289 21.58 1.86 -7.48
N MET A 290 20.81 2.45 -6.58
CA MET A 290 21.31 3.40 -5.57
C MET A 290 22.26 2.74 -4.56
N THR A 291 22.09 1.44 -4.28
CA THR A 291 22.89 0.71 -3.27
C THR A 291 24.09 -0.05 -3.83
N THR A 292 24.11 -0.36 -5.13
CA THR A 292 25.22 -1.13 -5.75
C THR A 292 26.33 -0.26 -6.33
N GLY A 293 26.09 1.06 -6.49
CA GLY A 293 27.08 2.01 -7.01
C GLY A 293 27.51 1.76 -8.46
N ARG A 294 26.84 0.86 -9.19
CA ARG A 294 27.19 0.50 -10.58
C ARG A 294 26.71 1.52 -11.60
N GLN A 295 25.59 2.18 -11.33
CA GLN A 295 25.01 3.22 -12.17
C GLN A 295 24.07 4.08 -11.33
N GLU A 296 24.48 5.31 -11.05
CA GLU A 296 23.60 6.28 -10.40
C GLU A 296 22.36 6.54 -11.26
N LEU A 297 21.23 6.72 -10.60
CA LEU A 297 20.02 7.19 -11.28
C LEU A 297 20.19 8.66 -11.61
N SER A 298 19.87 9.00 -12.86
CA SER A 298 19.72 10.41 -13.26
C SER A 298 18.52 11.04 -12.56
N ILE A 299 18.52 12.37 -12.48
CA ILE A 299 17.40 13.15 -11.91
C ILE A 299 16.13 12.89 -12.72
N GLU A 300 16.26 12.74 -14.04
CA GLU A 300 15.16 12.43 -14.95
C GLU A 300 14.54 11.06 -14.64
N GLU A 301 15.37 10.02 -14.43
CA GLU A 301 14.88 8.68 -14.04
C GLU A 301 14.17 8.70 -12.69
N LEU A 302 14.69 9.45 -11.71
CA LEU A 302 14.03 9.62 -10.41
C LEU A 302 12.73 10.41 -10.51
N GLY A 303 12.67 11.41 -11.41
CA GLY A 303 11.45 12.13 -11.74
C GLY A 303 10.37 11.21 -12.31
N HIS A 304 10.74 10.35 -13.26
CA HIS A 304 9.83 9.35 -13.81
C HIS A 304 9.33 8.36 -12.75
N LEU A 305 10.21 7.88 -11.86
CA LEU A 305 9.81 7.03 -10.74
C LEU A 305 8.77 7.72 -9.85
N PHE A 306 8.99 8.99 -9.52
CA PHE A 306 8.05 9.78 -8.72
C PHE A 306 6.70 9.95 -9.42
N ASP A 307 6.69 10.26 -10.72
CA ASP A 307 5.47 10.40 -11.51
C ASP A 307 4.65 9.09 -11.54
N GLU A 308 5.32 7.94 -11.68
CA GLU A 308 4.67 6.63 -11.59
C GLU A 308 4.01 6.41 -10.24
N ILE A 309 4.69 6.75 -9.15
CA ILE A 309 4.15 6.67 -7.78
C ILE A 309 2.95 7.62 -7.60
N VAL A 310 2.98 8.82 -8.19
CA VAL A 310 1.85 9.76 -8.15
C VAL A 310 0.64 9.21 -8.91
N VAL A 311 0.84 8.57 -10.06
CA VAL A 311 -0.24 7.90 -10.81
C VAL A 311 -0.83 6.75 -9.98
N PHE A 312 0.01 5.96 -9.32
CA PHE A 312 -0.44 4.93 -8.40
C PHE A 312 -1.22 5.53 -7.22
N SER A 313 -0.73 6.60 -6.60
CA SER A 313 -1.41 7.33 -5.53
C SER A 313 -2.81 7.78 -5.93
N LYS A 314 -2.97 8.35 -7.12
CA LYS A 314 -4.28 8.78 -7.65
C LYS A 314 -5.24 7.61 -7.78
N SER A 315 -4.74 6.47 -8.25
CA SER A 315 -5.55 5.24 -8.40
C SER A 315 -5.96 4.68 -7.04
N VAL A 316 -5.05 4.69 -6.05
CA VAL A 316 -5.40 4.31 -4.67
C VAL A 316 -6.43 5.28 -4.10
N ASN A 317 -6.31 6.59 -4.34
CA ASN A 317 -7.22 7.59 -3.78
C ASN A 317 -8.63 7.56 -4.37
N SER A 318 -8.84 6.98 -5.55
CA SER A 318 -10.16 6.92 -6.18
C SER A 318 -11.04 5.76 -5.68
N LEU A 319 -10.45 4.74 -5.04
CA LEU A 319 -11.14 3.69 -4.27
C LEU A 319 -12.05 4.23 -3.16
#